data_AF-A0A182XES8-F1
#
_entry.id   AF-A0A182XES8-F1
#
_cell.length_a   1.000
_cell.length_b   1.000
_cell.length_c   1.000
_cell.angle_alpha   90.00
_cell.angle_beta   90.00
_cell.angle_gamma   90.00
#
_symmetry.space_group_name_H-M   'P 1'
#
loop_
_entity.id
_entity.type
_entity.pdbx_description
1 polymer ?
#
loop_
_entity_poly.entity_id
_entity_poly.type
_entity_poly.pdbx_seq_one_letter_code
_entity_poly.pdbx_strand_id
1 'polypeptide(L)'
;MAISDYKLSILGTVNKKRTFVPAFFVNPKGRIPESTLFGFSENVCLCSYVQKKNKCVILMSTSHYDMEITGPKYKPKMIDDYNKLKGGVDNMDKYLSEYTTKTKTNMLD
;
A
#
# COMPACT_ATOMS: atom_id res chain seq x y z
N MET A 1 -5.86 -17.89 -12.96
CA MET A 1 -4.69 -17.21 -13.54
C MET A 1 -4.18 -16.22 -12.51
N ALA A 2 -2.90 -16.27 -12.20
CA ALA A 2 -2.27 -15.37 -11.24
C ALA A 2 -1.65 -14.17 -11.98
N ILE A 3 -1.41 -13.06 -11.28
CA ILE A 3 -0.81 -11.87 -11.90
C ILE A 3 0.62 -12.10 -12.39
N SER A 4 1.32 -13.05 -11.76
CA SER A 4 2.64 -13.52 -12.17
C SER A 4 2.67 -14.05 -13.59
N ASP A 5 1.57 -14.65 -14.06
CA ASP A 5 1.46 -15.24 -15.40
C ASP A 5 1.56 -14.17 -16.50
N TYR A 6 1.28 -12.91 -16.15
CA TYR A 6 1.35 -11.76 -17.05
C TYR A 6 2.65 -10.94 -16.91
N LYS A 7 3.64 -11.42 -16.15
CA LYS A 7 4.86 -10.66 -15.80
C LYS A 7 4.56 -9.32 -15.11
N LEU A 8 3.47 -9.27 -14.36
CA LEU A 8 3.05 -8.10 -13.58
C LEU A 8 3.20 -8.37 -12.09
N SER A 9 3.39 -7.31 -11.32
CA SER A 9 3.42 -7.33 -9.86
C SER A 9 2.39 -6.38 -9.27
N ILE A 10 1.95 -6.65 -8.05
CA ILE A 10 1.11 -5.75 -7.26
C ILE A 10 1.91 -5.26 -6.06
N LEU A 11 1.71 -3.99 -5.75
CA LEU A 11 2.04 -3.38 -4.46
C LEU A 11 0.89 -2.45 -4.08
N GLY A 12 0.30 -2.65 -2.91
CA GLY A 12 -0.82 -1.81 -2.50
C GLY A 12 -1.19 -1.96 -1.03
N THR A 13 -1.99 -1.00 -0.57
CA THR A 13 -2.59 -1.08 0.77
C THR A 13 -3.77 -2.06 0.77
N VAL A 14 -3.90 -2.80 1.86
CA VAL A 14 -5.00 -3.76 2.04
C VAL A 14 -5.97 -3.24 3.08
N ASN A 15 -7.26 -3.33 2.76
CA ASN A 15 -8.31 -3.02 3.72
C ASN A 15 -8.30 -4.05 4.86
N LYS A 16 -8.23 -3.54 6.10
CA LYS A 16 -8.19 -4.32 7.35
C LYS A 16 -9.38 -5.27 7.55
N LYS A 17 -10.51 -5.03 6.89
CA LYS A 17 -11.72 -5.86 6.99
C LYS A 17 -11.69 -7.07 6.05
N ARG A 18 -10.66 -7.23 5.21
CA ARG A 18 -10.56 -8.36 4.28
C ARG A 18 -10.31 -9.65 5.05
N THR A 19 -11.08 -10.68 4.73
CA THR A 19 -11.07 -11.99 5.40
C THR A 19 -9.74 -12.72 5.29
N PHE A 20 -8.96 -12.46 4.24
CA PHE A 20 -7.63 -13.08 4.07
C PHE A 20 -6.55 -12.48 4.97
N VAL A 21 -6.80 -11.34 5.62
CA VAL A 21 -5.83 -10.68 6.48
C VAL A 21 -5.97 -11.26 7.90
N PRO A 22 -4.93 -11.90 8.46
CA PRO A 22 -5.04 -12.46 9.81
C PRO A 22 -5.26 -11.37 10.86
N ALA A 23 -6.09 -11.66 11.86
CA ALA A 23 -6.49 -10.66 12.88
C ALA A 23 -5.31 -10.01 13.60
N PHE A 24 -4.20 -10.73 13.81
CA PHE A 24 -3.00 -10.21 14.46
C PHE A 24 -2.21 -9.21 13.60
N PHE A 25 -2.34 -9.24 12.26
CA PHE A 25 -1.82 -8.17 11.39
C PHE A 25 -2.64 -6.88 11.54
N VAL A 26 -3.94 -7.02 11.82
CA VAL A 26 -4.88 -5.90 11.91
C VAL A 26 -4.81 -5.20 13.26
N ASN A 27 -4.58 -5.93 14.35
CA ASN A 27 -4.60 -5.41 15.70
C ASN A 27 -3.27 -4.72 16.10
N PRO A 28 -3.24 -3.38 16.25
CA PRO A 28 -2.04 -2.67 16.68
C PRO A 28 -1.95 -2.54 18.21
N LYS A 29 -2.96 -2.97 18.98
CA LYS A 29 -2.96 -2.80 20.44
C LYS A 29 -1.82 -3.62 21.05
N GLY A 30 -1.04 -2.98 21.92
CA GLY A 30 0.13 -3.60 22.56
C GLY A 30 1.38 -3.68 21.68
N ARG A 31 1.30 -3.35 20.39
CA ARG A 31 2.47 -3.29 19.51
C ARG A 31 3.22 -1.97 19.68
N ILE A 32 4.55 -2.07 19.69
CA ILE A 32 5.46 -0.93 19.79
C ILE A 32 5.31 -0.06 18.52
N PRO A 33 5.25 1.27 18.61
CA PRO A 33 5.35 2.14 17.44
C PRO A 33 6.61 1.82 16.62
N GLU A 34 6.54 2.04 15.31
CA GLU A 34 7.66 1.81 14.38
C GLU A 34 8.05 0.33 14.24
N SER A 35 7.21 -0.60 14.72
CA SER A 35 7.39 -2.04 14.51
C SER A 35 6.64 -2.54 13.27
N THR A 36 7.19 -3.58 12.64
CA THR A 36 6.60 -4.25 11.47
C THR A 36 6.39 -5.74 11.74
N LEU A 37 5.27 -6.27 11.26
CA LEU A 37 5.05 -7.71 11.12
C LEU A 37 5.05 -8.05 9.63
N PHE A 38 5.79 -9.09 9.26
CA PHE A 38 5.81 -9.65 7.92
C PHE A 38 5.16 -11.03 7.92
N GLY A 39 4.42 -11.33 6.87
CA GLY A 39 3.85 -12.65 6.61
C GLY A 39 4.13 -13.02 5.17
N PHE A 40 4.80 -14.16 4.98
CA PHE A 40 5.18 -14.64 3.67
C PHE A 40 4.33 -15.86 3.31
N SER A 41 3.85 -15.86 2.08
CA SER A 41 3.32 -17.03 1.37
C SER A 41 4.11 -17.15 0.07
N GLU A 42 3.98 -18.26 -0.66
CA GLU A 42 4.82 -18.61 -1.82
C GLU A 42 5.20 -17.41 -2.71
N ASN A 43 4.21 -16.64 -3.15
CA ASN A 43 4.41 -15.50 -4.06
C ASN A 43 3.86 -14.17 -3.51
N VAL A 44 3.61 -14.06 -2.20
CA VAL A 44 2.99 -12.89 -1.59
C VAL A 44 3.62 -12.56 -0.25
N CYS A 45 3.93 -11.28 -0.04
CA CYS A 45 4.29 -10.71 1.24
C CYS A 45 3.20 -9.78 1.76
N LEU A 46 2.83 -9.95 3.02
CA LEU A 46 1.95 -9.07 3.78
C LEU A 46 2.78 -8.32 4.83
N CYS A 47 2.70 -7.00 4.84
CA CYS A 47 3.42 -6.13 5.76
C CYS A 47 2.43 -5.33 6.61
N SER A 48 2.47 -5.47 7.94
CA SER A 48 1.72 -4.63 8.88
C SER A 48 2.66 -3.77 9.70
N TYR A 49 2.70 -2.48 9.41
CA TYR A 49 3.57 -1.50 10.07
C TYR A 49 2.79 -0.59 11.01
N VAL A 50 3.26 -0.43 12.24
CA VAL A 50 2.67 0.46 13.25
C VAL A 50 3.30 1.84 13.14
N GLN A 51 2.72 2.72 12.33
CA GLN A 51 3.23 4.09 12.17
C GLN A 51 3.20 4.92 13.46
N LYS A 52 2.19 4.70 14.32
CA LYS A 52 1.93 5.43 15.57
C LYS A 52 1.17 4.50 16.52
N LYS A 53 1.16 4.82 17.82
CA LYS A 53 0.42 4.04 18.85
C LYS A 53 -1.01 3.75 18.38
N ASN A 54 -1.40 2.48 18.45
CA ASN A 54 -2.73 1.97 18.04
C ASN A 54 -3.13 2.23 16.57
N LYS A 55 -2.19 2.58 15.69
CA LYS A 55 -2.45 2.80 14.25
C LYS A 55 -1.42 2.04 13.41
N CYS A 56 -1.89 1.01 12.71
CA CYS A 56 -1.12 0.28 11.70
C CYS A 56 -1.63 0.52 10.27
N VAL A 57 -0.74 0.33 9.30
CA VAL A 57 -1.05 0.24 7.86
C VAL A 57 -0.67 -1.16 7.41
N ILE A 58 -1.51 -1.75 6.55
CA ILE A 58 -1.28 -3.08 5.98
C ILE A 58 -1.05 -2.92 4.48
N LEU A 59 0.04 -3.50 4.00
CA LEU A 59 0.36 -3.58 2.58
C LEU A 59 0.50 -5.04 2.16
N MET A 60 0.23 -5.31 0.89
CA MET A 60 0.49 -6.59 0.25
C MET A 60 1.30 -6.37 -1.03
N SER A 61 2.22 -7.29 -1.30
CA SER A 61 3.01 -7.27 -2.52
C SER A 61 3.34 -8.66 -3.03
N THR A 62 3.48 -8.78 -4.35
CA THR A 62 3.95 -9.98 -5.05
C THR A 62 5.38 -9.83 -5.59
N SER A 63 6.13 -8.81 -5.15
CA SER A 63 7.51 -8.54 -5.61
C SER A 63 8.52 -8.34 -4.48
N HIS A 64 8.04 -8.25 -3.24
CA HIS A 64 8.89 -8.10 -2.06
C HIS A 64 8.93 -9.45 -1.33
N TYR A 65 10.12 -10.03 -1.21
CA TYR A 65 10.32 -11.37 -0.62
C TYR A 65 11.22 -11.34 0.62
N ASP A 66 11.53 -10.14 1.11
CA ASP A 66 12.39 -9.92 2.26
C ASP A 66 11.73 -8.98 3.29
N MET A 67 12.45 -8.75 4.38
CA MET A 67 12.04 -7.89 5.48
C MET A 67 12.84 -6.58 5.49
N GLU A 68 13.25 -6.09 4.32
CA GLU A 68 14.18 -4.97 4.23
C GLU A 68 13.60 -3.69 4.86
N ILE A 69 14.42 -3.03 5.68
CA ILE A 69 14.11 -1.77 6.34
C ILE A 69 15.08 -0.71 5.81
N THR A 70 14.56 0.30 5.12
CA THR A 70 15.38 1.32 4.43
C THR A 70 15.20 2.73 4.97
N GLY A 71 14.05 2.99 5.60
CA GLY A 71 13.66 4.35 5.97
C GLY A 71 13.87 4.69 7.45
N PRO A 72 13.84 5.99 7.78
CA PRO A 72 13.76 6.43 9.18
C PRO A 72 12.50 5.83 9.82
N LYS A 73 12.51 5.69 11.15
CA LYS A 73 11.41 5.08 11.92
C LYS A 73 11.18 3.61 11.59
N TYR A 74 12.27 2.89 11.30
CA TYR A 74 12.27 1.47 10.94
C TYR A 74 11.23 1.13 9.86
N LYS A 75 11.07 2.05 8.90
CA LYS A 75 10.04 1.91 7.85
C LYS A 75 10.49 0.83 6.86
N PRO A 76 9.66 -0.19 6.59
CA PRO A 76 9.92 -1.20 5.57
C PRO A 76 10.10 -0.58 4.18
N LYS A 77 11.01 -1.15 3.39
CA LYS A 77 11.20 -0.80 1.97
C LYS A 77 9.89 -0.80 1.19
N MET A 78 9.06 -1.81 1.43
CA MET A 78 7.75 -1.96 0.82
C MET A 78 6.83 -0.74 1.02
N ILE A 79 6.93 -0.04 2.15
CA ILE A 79 6.16 1.19 2.40
C ILE A 79 6.77 2.38 1.66
N ASP A 80 8.09 2.43 1.56
CA ASP A 80 8.78 3.47 0.82
C ASP A 80 8.45 3.38 -0.68
N ASP A 81 8.57 2.18 -1.27
CA ASP A 81 8.25 1.92 -2.67
C ASP A 81 6.76 2.21 -2.98
N TYR A 82 5.85 1.86 -2.07
CA TYR A 82 4.44 2.22 -2.22
C TYR A 82 4.23 3.75 -2.24
N ASN A 83 4.89 4.48 -1.32
CA ASN A 83 4.73 5.94 -1.26
C ASN A 83 5.31 6.64 -2.49
N LYS A 84 6.37 6.09 -3.09
CA LYS A 84 6.95 6.60 -4.35
C LYS A 84 6.00 6.44 -5.54
N LEU A 85 5.29 5.31 -5.62
CA LEU A 85 4.52 4.94 -6.81
C LEU A 85 3.03 5.34 -6.74
N LYS A 86 2.43 5.44 -5.54
CA LYS A 86 0.98 5.64 -5.37
C LYS A 86 0.43 6.96 -5.94
N GLY A 87 1.29 7.96 -6.16
CA GLY A 87 0.87 9.30 -6.57
C GLY A 87 0.72 9.50 -8.08
N GLY A 88 0.99 8.49 -8.91
CA GLY A 88 1.00 8.65 -10.37
C GLY A 88 -0.30 9.22 -10.94
N VAL A 89 -1.44 8.63 -10.56
CA VAL A 89 -2.77 9.07 -11.01
C VAL A 89 -3.17 10.40 -10.37
N ASP A 90 -3.03 10.54 -9.05
CA ASP A 90 -3.38 11.78 -8.34
C ASP A 90 -2.61 13.00 -8.88
N ASN A 91 -1.33 12.81 -9.23
CA ASN A 91 -0.51 13.87 -9.83
C ASN A 91 -1.01 14.23 -11.22
N MET A 92 -1.34 13.24 -12.06
CA MET A 92 -1.93 13.47 -13.38
C MET A 92 -3.25 14.24 -13.26
N ASP A 93 -4.15 13.81 -12.37
CA ASP A 93 -5.44 14.46 -12.14
C ASP A 93 -5.27 15.90 -11.67
N LYS A 94 -4.27 16.16 -10.79
CA LYS A 94 -3.92 17.51 -10.37
C LYS A 94 -3.55 18.38 -11.57
N TYR A 95 -2.63 17.94 -12.43
CA TYR A 95 -2.23 18.71 -13.62
C TYR A 95 -3.39 18.92 -14.60
N LEU A 96 -4.20 17.89 -14.82
CA LEU A 96 -5.39 17.99 -15.67
C LEU A 96 -6.41 18.96 -15.11
N SER A 97 -6.55 19.05 -13.79
CA SER A 97 -7.46 20.01 -13.13
C SER A 97 -6.94 21.44 -13.19
N GLU A 98 -5.63 21.65 -13.04
CA GLU A 98 -4.99 22.96 -13.00
C GLU A 98 -4.94 23.63 -14.38
N TYR A 99 -4.76 22.82 -15.44
CA TYR A 99 -4.67 23.30 -16.83
C TYR A 99 -5.87 22.86 -17.68
N THR A 100 -7.03 22.68 -17.05
CA THR A 100 -8.25 22.24 -17.74
C THR A 100 -8.83 23.33 -18.65
N THR A 101 -9.30 22.94 -19.83
CA THR A 101 -10.14 23.77 -20.72
C THR A 101 -11.62 23.39 -20.66
N LYS A 102 -12.00 22.55 -19.69
CA LYS A 102 -13.39 22.13 -19.50
C LYS A 102 -14.27 23.34 -19.19
N THR A 103 -15.31 23.53 -19.98
CA THR A 103 -16.37 24.51 -19.77
C THR A 103 -17.66 23.80 -19.37
N LYS A 104 -18.56 24.52 -18.68
CA LYS A 104 -19.89 24.01 -18.36
C LYS A 104 -20.65 23.74 -19.68
N THR A 105 -21.20 22.54 -19.84
CA THR A 105 -22.03 22.16 -20.98
C THR A 105 -23.32 21.52 -20.48
N ASN A 106 -24.39 21.62 -21.28
CA ASN A 106 -25.69 21.00 -21.00
C ASN A 106 -25.91 19.73 -21.86
N MET A 107 -24.85 19.20 -22.47
CA MET A 107 -24.92 18.06 -23.40
C MET A 107 -24.65 16.70 -22.76
N LEU A 108 -24.39 16.65 -21.46
CA LEU A 108 -24.12 15.42 -20.71
C LEU A 108 -24.89 15.46 -19.40
N ASP A 109 -25.86 14.55 -19.25
CA ASP A 109 -26.48 14.14 -17.97
C ASP A 109 -25.73 12.94 -17.39
#